data_AF-A0A3D3QJ61-F1
#
_entry.id   AF-A0A3D3QJ61-F1
#
_cell.length_a   1.000
_cell.length_b   1.000
_cell.length_c   1.000
_cell.angle_alpha   90.00
_cell.angle_beta   90.00
_cell.angle_gamma   90.00
#
_symmetry.space_group_name_H-M   'P 1'
#
loop_
_entity.id
_entity.type
_entity.pdbx_description
1 polymer ?
#
loop_
_entity_poly.entity_id
_entity_poly.type
_entity_poly.pdbx_seq_one_letter_code
_entity_poly.pdbx_strand_id
1 'polypeptide(L)'
;MSTDDRLALALAKAVESYKVSKARNRHTREGTLKRMNLTKLYPGYYRKLKNGNHEFIGKTADDHIEEFLVSEGYERGSSLWYQLAEVVMEMADLG
;
A
#
# COMPACT_ATOMS: atom_id res chain seq x y z
N MET A 1 14.03 -0.62 18.71
CA MET A 1 13.95 -1.01 17.29
C MET A 1 14.88 -0.08 16.53
N SER A 2 15.78 -0.61 15.70
CA SER A 2 16.74 0.23 14.97
C SER A 2 16.06 1.01 13.83
N THR A 3 16.75 1.99 13.25
CA THR A 3 16.25 2.68 12.05
C THR A 3 16.12 1.72 10.87
N ASP A 4 17.04 0.77 10.72
CA ASP A 4 16.99 -0.23 9.65
C ASP A 4 15.79 -1.18 9.82
N ASP A 5 15.48 -1.61 11.05
CA ASP A 5 14.29 -2.42 11.33
C ASP A 5 13.00 -1.65 11.01
N ARG A 6 12.97 -0.35 11.34
CA ARG A 6 11.82 0.54 11.04
C ARG A 6 11.65 0.74 9.54
N LEU A 7 12.75 0.95 8.82
CA LEU A 7 12.76 1.08 7.36
C LEU A 7 12.26 -0.20 6.70
N ALA A 8 12.79 -1.36 7.09
CA ALA A 8 12.36 -2.66 6.57
C ALA A 8 10.87 -2.91 6.81
N LEU A 9 10.37 -2.57 8.01
CA LEU A 9 8.95 -2.66 8.34
C LEU A 9 8.08 -1.70 7.50
N ALA A 10 8.54 -0.46 7.30
CA ALA A 10 7.84 0.53 6.49
C ALA A 10 7.75 0.08 5.02
N LEU A 11 8.86 -0.41 4.46
CA LEU A 11 8.92 -0.94 3.10
C LEU A 11 8.02 -2.17 2.93
N ALA A 12 8.03 -3.12 3.88
CA ALA A 12 7.16 -4.30 3.81
C ALA A 12 5.66 -3.92 3.77
N LYS A 13 5.24 -2.97 4.62
CA LYS A 13 3.86 -2.46 4.63
C LYS A 13 3.53 -1.69 3.35
N ALA A 14 4.46 -0.89 2.84
CA ALA A 14 4.30 -0.14 1.62
C ALA A 14 4.16 -1.07 0.40
N VAL A 15 4.98 -2.12 0.31
CA VAL A 15 4.89 -3.16 -0.73
C VAL A 15 3.54 -3.87 -0.70
N GLU A 16 3.07 -4.30 0.48
CA GLU A 16 1.75 -4.92 0.61
C GLU A 16 0.65 -3.96 0.13
N SER A 17 0.64 -2.72 0.62
CA SER A 17 -0.35 -1.70 0.27
C SER A 17 -0.33 -1.35 -1.22
N TYR A 18 0.85 -1.33 -1.84
CA TYR A 18 1.03 -1.16 -3.27
C TYR A 18 0.41 -2.32 -4.06
N LYS A 19 0.67 -3.58 -3.66
CA LYS A 19 0.06 -4.77 -4.29
C LYS A 19 -1.47 -4.73 -4.21
N VAL A 20 -2.04 -4.36 -3.05
CA VAL A 20 -3.49 -4.20 -2.88
C VAL A 20 -4.04 -3.12 -3.81
N SER A 21 -3.37 -1.97 -3.88
CA SER A 21 -3.78 -0.85 -4.73
C SER A 21 -3.69 -1.20 -6.22
N LYS A 22 -2.64 -1.91 -6.64
CA LYS A 22 -2.46 -2.42 -8.01
C LYS A 22 -3.57 -3.41 -8.37
N ALA A 23 -3.90 -4.34 -7.47
CA ALA A 23 -5.01 -5.29 -7.65
C ALA A 23 -6.37 -4.57 -7.78
N ARG A 24 -6.62 -3.56 -6.94
CA ARG A 24 -7.82 -2.69 -7.01
C ARG A 24 -7.92 -1.98 -8.34
N ASN A 25 -6.85 -1.32 -8.78
CA ASN A 25 -6.82 -0.54 -10.01
C ASN A 25 -6.98 -1.43 -11.26
N ARG A 26 -6.42 -2.64 -11.23
CA ARG A 26 -6.62 -3.66 -12.27
C ARG A 26 -8.08 -4.09 -12.34
N HIS A 27 -8.69 -4.39 -11.19
CA HIS A 27 -10.11 -4.77 -11.09
C HIS A 27 -11.03 -3.65 -11.61
N THR A 28 -10.72 -2.38 -11.34
CA THR A 28 -11.51 -1.25 -11.87
C THR A 28 -11.33 -1.04 -13.37
N ARG A 29 -10.13 -1.28 -13.92
CA ARG A 29 -9.79 -0.99 -15.32
C ARG A 29 -10.26 -2.07 -16.30
N GLU A 30 -10.21 -3.34 -15.91
CA GLU A 30 -10.57 -4.45 -16.80
C GLU A 30 -12.09 -4.69 -16.89
N GLY A 31 -12.92 -3.99 -16.10
CA GLY A 31 -14.38 -4.20 -16.07
C GLY A 31 -14.78 -5.64 -15.71
N THR A 32 -13.82 -6.46 -15.29
CA THR A 32 -13.96 -7.88 -15.04
C THR A 32 -14.63 -8.08 -13.69
N LEU A 33 -15.96 -8.03 -13.71
CA LEU A 33 -16.88 -8.61 -12.73
C LEU A 33 -16.62 -10.10 -12.41
N LYS A 34 -15.58 -10.73 -12.98
CA LYS A 34 -15.24 -12.13 -12.76
C LYS A 34 -14.10 -12.27 -11.75
N ARG A 35 -14.53 -12.50 -10.50
CA ARG A 35 -14.00 -13.47 -9.53
C ARG A 35 -12.83 -13.14 -8.61
N MET A 36 -12.32 -11.91 -8.54
CA MET A 36 -11.39 -11.56 -7.46
C MET A 36 -12.08 -10.67 -6.44
N ASN A 37 -12.68 -11.30 -5.41
CA ASN A 37 -13.29 -10.54 -4.32
C ASN A 37 -12.18 -9.97 -3.43
N LEU A 38 -11.75 -8.75 -3.72
CA LEU A 38 -10.67 -8.06 -3.00
C LEU A 38 -10.95 -7.94 -1.50
N THR A 39 -12.22 -7.91 -1.08
CA THR A 39 -12.57 -7.86 0.34
C THR A 39 -12.32 -9.18 1.07
N LYS A 40 -12.31 -10.31 0.34
CA LYS A 40 -11.90 -11.61 0.89
C LYS A 40 -10.39 -11.80 0.91
N LEU A 41 -9.69 -11.24 -0.07
CA LEU A 41 -8.24 -11.36 -0.18
C LEU A 41 -7.49 -10.42 0.76
N TYR A 42 -8.04 -9.22 0.96
CA TYR A 42 -7.44 -8.18 1.79
C TYR A 42 -8.45 -7.64 2.81
N PRO A 43 -9.02 -8.48 3.69
CA PRO A 43 -10.09 -8.06 4.59
C PRO A 43 -9.68 -6.90 5.52
N GLY A 44 -8.40 -6.77 5.86
CA GLY A 44 -7.88 -5.65 6.67
C GLY A 44 -7.92 -4.29 5.96
N TYR A 45 -8.05 -4.27 4.64
CA TYR A 45 -8.06 -3.05 3.83
C TYR A 45 -9.49 -2.59 3.47
N TYR A 46 -10.52 -3.36 3.84
CA TYR A 46 -11.90 -3.07 3.50
C TYR A 46 -12.83 -3.14 4.72
N ARG A 47 -13.76 -2.20 4.80
CA ARG A 47 -14.82 -2.18 5.81
C ARG A 47 -16.18 -2.38 5.17
N LYS A 48 -16.99 -3.28 5.72
CA LYS A 48 -18.39 -3.48 5.28
C LYS A 48 -19.28 -2.36 5.80
N LEU A 49 -19.98 -1.69 4.89
CA LEU A 49 -20.95 -0.63 5.18
C LEU A 49 -22.35 -1.20 5.47
N LYS A 50 -23.21 -0.39 6.09
CA LYS A 50 -24.60 -0.77 6.44
C LYS A 50 -25.45 -1.17 5.22
N ASN A 51 -25.18 -0.59 4.06
CA ASN A 51 -25.86 -0.90 2.79
C ASN A 51 -25.33 -2.18 2.10
N GLY A 52 -24.42 -2.93 2.75
CA GLY A 52 -23.82 -4.14 2.19
C GLY A 52 -22.62 -3.91 1.27
N ASN A 53 -22.32 -2.66 0.90
CA ASN A 53 -21.13 -2.32 0.13
C ASN A 53 -19.87 -2.38 1.00
N HIS A 54 -18.70 -2.39 0.37
CA HIS A 54 -17.42 -2.33 1.07
C HIS A 54 -16.67 -1.07 0.67
N GLU A 55 -16.06 -0.42 1.65
CA GLU A 55 -15.25 0.77 1.50
C GLU A 55 -13.78 0.40 1.74
N PHE A 56 -12.87 0.92 0.92
CA PHE A 56 -11.44 0.78 1.15
C PHE A 56 -11.00 1.72 2.27
N ILE A 57 -10.39 1.18 3.32
CA ILE A 57 -9.96 1.91 4.51
C ILE A 57 -8.45 1.77 4.80
N GLY A 58 -7.73 1.02 3.97
CA GLY A 58 -6.30 0.79 4.16
C GLY A 58 -5.45 2.00 3.81
N LYS A 59 -4.27 2.08 4.44
CA LYS A 59 -3.22 3.03 4.05
C LYS A 59 -2.63 2.63 2.70
N THR A 60 -2.14 3.62 1.98
CA THR A 60 -1.42 3.47 0.72
C THR A 60 0.07 3.24 0.97
N ALA A 61 0.79 2.85 -0.09
CA ALA A 61 2.24 2.78 -0.04
C ALA A 61 2.88 4.14 0.29
N ASP A 62 2.30 5.21 -0.26
CA ASP A 62 2.70 6.60 -0.02
C ASP A 62 2.59 6.95 1.47
N ASP A 63 1.45 6.66 2.09
CA ASP A 63 1.24 6.91 3.53
C ASP A 63 2.33 6.25 4.40
N HIS A 64 2.72 5.01 4.06
CA HIS A 64 3.73 4.28 4.82
C HIS A 64 5.15 4.82 4.63
N ILE A 65 5.51 5.24 3.42
CA ILE A 65 6.81 5.86 3.13
C ILE A 65 6.87 7.23 3.82
N GLU A 66 5.82 8.04 3.68
CA GLU A 66 5.75 9.38 4.27
C GLU A 66 5.80 9.34 5.79
N GLU A 67 5.06 8.42 6.44
CA GLU A 67 5.11 8.23 7.89
C GLU A 67 6.51 7.88 8.39
N PHE A 68 7.23 7.00 7.69
CA PHE A 68 8.60 6.66 8.05
C PHE A 68 9.52 7.89 7.91
N LEU A 69 9.49 8.56 6.76
CA LEU A 69 10.35 9.72 6.48
C LEU A 69 10.14 10.86 7.48
N VAL A 70 8.88 11.19 7.76
CA VAL A 70 8.56 12.21 8.76
C VAL A 70 9.05 11.80 10.15
N SER A 71 8.97 10.51 10.51
CA SER A 71 9.47 10.01 11.80
C SER A 71 10.99 10.08 11.94
N GLU A 72 11.72 10.07 10.83
CA GLU A 72 13.18 10.28 10.79
C GLU A 72 13.58 11.75 10.59
N GLY A 73 12.60 12.68 10.52
CA GLY A 73 12.85 14.11 10.39
C GLY A 73 13.03 14.63 8.96
N TYR A 74 12.71 13.82 7.94
CA TYR A 74 12.72 14.26 6.55
C TYR A 74 11.45 15.04 6.21
N GLU A 75 11.58 15.99 5.28
CA GLU A 75 10.44 16.69 4.70
C GLU A 75 9.63 15.79 3.77
N ARG A 76 8.32 16.08 3.70
CA ARG A 76 7.38 15.44 2.77
C ARG A 76 7.79 15.72 1.33
N GLY A 77 7.70 14.70 0.47
CA GLY A 77 8.12 14.82 -0.93
C GLY A 77 9.63 15.00 -1.13
N SER A 78 10.46 14.67 -0.14
CA SER A 78 11.91 14.65 -0.29
C SER A 78 12.37 13.69 -1.40
N SER A 79 13.57 13.88 -1.95
CA SER A 79 14.13 12.98 -2.96
C SER A 79 14.24 11.53 -2.47
N LEU A 80 14.39 11.32 -1.16
CA LEU A 80 14.41 10.01 -0.54
C LEU A 80 13.04 9.30 -0.65
N TRP A 81 11.93 10.04 -0.63
CA TRP A 81 10.61 9.48 -0.90
C TRP A 81 10.55 8.80 -2.26
N TYR A 82 11.08 9.46 -3.29
CA TYR A 82 11.07 8.94 -4.66
C TYR A 82 11.88 7.63 -4.75
N GLN A 83 13.07 7.61 -4.16
CA GLN A 83 13.92 6.41 -4.13
C GLN A 83 13.24 5.24 -3.41
N LEU A 84 12.59 5.50 -2.27
CA LEU A 84 11.86 4.48 -1.53
C LEU A 84 10.63 3.99 -2.31
N ALA A 85 9.94 4.88 -3.03
CA ALA A 85 8.83 4.50 -3.89
C ALA A 85 9.29 3.59 -5.06
N GLU A 86 10.44 3.87 -5.68
CA GLU A 86 11.06 3.00 -6.69
C GLU A 86 11.35 1.61 -6.12
N VAL A 87 12.01 1.55 -4.96
CA VAL A 87 12.29 0.28 -4.27
C VAL A 87 11.00 -0.50 -3.99
N VAL A 88 9.94 0.16 -3.53
CA VAL A 88 8.64 -0.48 -3.29
C VAL A 88 8.04 -1.06 -4.57
N MET A 89 8.11 -0.34 -5.70
CA MET A 89 7.61 -0.82 -6.98
C MET A 89 8.40 -2.05 -7.47
N GLU A 90 9.73 -2.00 -7.40
CA GLU A 90 10.60 -3.10 -7.80
C GLU A 90 10.35 -4.35 -6.95
N MET A 91 10.33 -4.19 -5.62
CA MET A 91 10.05 -5.30 -4.70
C MET A 91 8.65 -5.91 -4.91
N ALA A 92 7.67 -5.10 -5.31
CA ALA A 92 6.33 -5.59 -5.58
C ALA A 92 6.22 -6.40 -6.87
N ASP A 93 7.09 -6.13 -7.86
CA ASP A 93 7.09 -6.81 -9.15
C ASP A 93 7.99 -8.05 -9.19
N LEU A 94 8.92 -8.19 -8.24
CA LEU A 94 9.83 -9.33 -8.10
C LEU A 94 9.23 -10.58 -7.41
N GLY A 95 8.01 -10.51 -6.86
CA GLY A 95 7.39 -11.64 -6.15
C GLY A 95 5.90 -11.76 -6.36
#